data_AF-J0Q1A0-F1
#
_entry.id   AF-J0Q1A0-F1
#
_cell.length_a   1.000
_cell.length_b   1.000
_cell.length_c   1.000
_cell.angle_alpha   90.00
_cell.angle_beta   90.00
_cell.angle_gamma   90.00
#
_symmetry.space_group_name_H-M   'P 1'
#
loop_
_entity.id
_entity.type
_entity.pdbx_description
1 polymer ?
#
loop_
_entity_poly.entity_id
_entity_poly.type
_entity_poly.pdbx_seq_one_letter_code
_entity_poly.pdbx_strand_id
1 'polypeptide(L)' 'MKKKVLVLPGDGIGSEVCDAALMLLEQFQLPIELTYGDIGWECWKQEGDPVPQATWQKINECDAVLLGAVTM' A
#
# COMPACT_ATOMS: atom_id res chain seq x y z
N MET A 1 -17.87 3.84 -12.11
CA MET A 1 -16.66 2.98 -12.15
C MET A 1 -16.14 2.84 -10.73
N LYS A 2 -15.65 1.66 -10.34
CA LYS A 2 -14.94 1.52 -9.06
C LYS A 2 -13.59 2.23 -9.16
N LYS A 3 -13.16 2.87 -8.06
CA LYS A 3 -11.84 3.52 -7.97
C LYS A 3 -10.80 2.53 -7.51
N LYS A 4 -9.64 2.48 -8.16
CA LYS A 4 -8.54 1.59 -7.78
C LYS A 4 -7.70 2.27 -6.70
N VAL A 5 -7.57 1.62 -5.56
CA VAL A 5 -6.72 2.09 -4.47
C VAL A 5 -5.62 1.06 -4.24
N LEU A 6 -4.38 1.52 -4.32
CA LEU A 6 -3.21 0.70 -4.02
C LEU A 6 -2.87 0.82 -2.54
N VAL A 7 -2.79 -0.31 -1.86
CA VAL A 7 -2.36 -0.41 -0.47
C VAL A 7 -0.88 -0.74 -0.44
N LEU A 8 -0.12 0.12 0.22
CA LEU A 8 1.30 -0.03 0.49
C LEU A 8 1.46 -0.08 2.02
N PRO A 9 1.58 -1.27 2.64
CA PRO A 9 1.44 -1.42 4.08
C PRO A 9 2.57 -0.74 4.88
N GLY A 10 3.75 -0.54 4.29
CA GLY A 10 4.91 0.03 4.99
C GLY A 10 5.54 -0.98 5.97
N ASP A 11 6.26 -0.47 6.97
CA ASP A 11 7.05 -1.28 7.91
C ASP A 11 6.54 -1.16 9.35
N GLY A 12 6.68 -2.25 10.11
CA GLY A 12 6.40 -2.27 11.55
C GLY A 12 5.00 -1.74 11.87
N ILE A 13 4.93 -0.67 12.69
CA ILE A 13 3.67 -0.02 13.07
C ILE A 13 2.89 0.50 11.84
N GLY A 14 3.59 0.84 10.75
CA GLY A 14 2.93 1.25 9.50
C GLY A 14 1.96 0.21 8.97
N SER A 15 2.36 -1.07 8.97
CA SER A 15 1.51 -2.19 8.52
C SER A 15 0.31 -2.38 9.44
N GLU A 16 0.53 -2.34 10.76
CA GLU A 16 -0.55 -2.51 11.75
C GLU A 16 -1.61 -1.40 11.64
N VAL A 17 -1.17 -0.15 11.45
CA VAL A 17 -2.08 0.99 11.25
C VAL A 17 -2.80 0.89 9.91
N CYS A 18 -2.11 0.42 8.86
CA CYS A 18 -2.71 0.19 7.55
C CYS A 18 -3.83 -0.86 7.63
N ASP A 19 -3.60 -1.98 8.31
CA ASP A 19 -4.62 -3.02 8.53
C ASP A 19 -5.84 -2.48 9.29
N ALA A 20 -5.61 -1.65 10.31
CA ALA A 20 -6.70 -0.98 11.03
C ALA A 20 -7.52 -0.05 10.13
N ALA A 21 -6.87 0.69 9.23
CA ALA A 21 -7.55 1.54 8.26
C ALA A 21 -8.39 0.72 7.27
N LEU A 22 -7.86 -0.42 6.78
CA LEU A 22 -8.60 -1.32 5.89
C LEU A 22 -9.86 -1.87 6.54
N MET A 23 -9.78 -2.32 7.80
CA MET A 23 -10.94 -2.80 8.56
C MET A 23 -12.05 -1.74 8.65
N LEU A 24 -11.68 -0.47 8.82
CA LEU A 24 -12.64 0.64 8.82
C LEU A 24 -13.23 0.89 7.44
N LEU A 25 -12.39 0.92 6.39
CA LEU A 25 -12.82 1.15 5.01
C LEU A 25 -13.85 0.11 4.53
N GLU A 26 -13.70 -1.15 4.94
CA GLU A 26 -14.67 -2.21 4.66
C GLU A 26 -16.07 -1.88 5.19
N GLN A 27 -16.18 -1.24 6.35
CA GLN A 27 -17.48 -0.88 6.95
C GLN A 27 -18.23 0.18 6.14
N PHE A 28 -17.51 1.04 5.41
CA PHE A 28 -18.11 2.10 4.60
C PHE A 28 -18.62 1.61 3.24
N GLN A 29 -18.34 0.35 2.86
CA GLN A 29 -18.78 -0.25 1.59
C GLN A 29 -18.53 0.65 0.37
N LEU A 30 -17.39 1.34 0.36
CA LEU A 30 -17.04 2.29 -0.69
C LEU A 30 -16.93 1.56 -2.05
N PRO A 31 -17.24 2.24 -3.18
CA PRO A 31 -17.08 1.68 -4.51
C PRO A 31 -15.62 1.70 -4.95
N ILE A 32 -14.74 1.07 -4.16
CA ILE A 32 -13.30 0.97 -4.40
C ILE A 32 -12.89 -0.48 -4.67
N GLU A 33 -11.79 -0.63 -5.39
CA GLU A 33 -11.07 -1.88 -5.63
C GLU A 33 -9.70 -1.75 -4.98
N LEU A 34 -9.42 -2.61 -4.01
CA LEU A 34 -8.14 -2.62 -3.30
C LEU A 34 -7.16 -3.53 -4.03
N THR A 35 -5.97 -3.00 -4.29
CA THR A 35 -4.81 -3.72 -4.81
C THR A 35 -3.65 -3.54 -3.84
N TYR A 36 -2.63 -4.41 -3.89
CA TYR A 36 -1.54 -4.41 -2.92
C TYR A 36 -0.19 -4.34 -3.62
N GLY A 37 0.75 -3.61 -3.02
CA GLY A 37 2.13 -3.46 -3.50
C GLY A 37 3.12 -3.52 -2.35
N ASP A 38 4.36 -3.88 -2.67
CA ASP A 38 5.42 -4.04 -1.71
C ASP A 38 6.18 -2.72 -1.53
N ILE A 39 6.53 -2.39 -0.30
CA ILE A 39 7.33 -1.22 0.05
C ILE A 39 8.05 -1.47 1.37
N GLY A 40 9.22 -0.86 1.55
CA GLY A 40 9.88 -0.73 2.83
C GLY A 40 11.13 -1.57 3.02
N TRP A 41 11.45 -1.84 4.27
CA TRP A 41 12.73 -2.40 4.69
C TRP A 41 13.02 -3.77 4.08
N GLU A 42 12.00 -4.61 3.91
CA GLU A 42 12.18 -5.91 3.27
C GLU A 42 12.58 -5.79 1.80
N CYS A 43 11.97 -4.85 1.07
CA CYS A 43 12.33 -4.56 -0.33
C CYS A 43 13.78 -4.05 -0.41
N TRP A 44 14.15 -3.13 0.50
CA TRP A 44 15.50 -2.60 0.58
C TRP A 44 16.55 -3.70 0.85
N LYS A 45 16.27 -4.63 1.77
CA LYS A 45 17.17 -5.74 2.07
C LYS A 45 17.39 -6.67 0.88
N GLN A 46 16.36 -6.87 0.06
CA GLN A 46 16.39 -7.82 -1.07
C GLN A 46 17.02 -7.21 -2.32
N GLU A 47 16.66 -5.97 -2.64
CA GLU A 47 16.95 -5.35 -3.94
C GLU A 47 17.76 -4.04 -3.84
N GLY A 48 18.02 -3.54 -2.62
CA GLY A 48 18.68 -2.25 -2.39
C GLY A 48 17.79 -1.03 -2.65
N ASP A 49 16.50 -1.26 -2.92
CA ASP A 49 15.50 -0.24 -3.22
C ASP A 49 14.27 -0.46 -2.31
N PRO A 50 13.84 0.55 -1.51
CA PRO A 50 12.67 0.40 -0.67
C PRO A 50 11.36 0.38 -1.47
N VAL A 51 11.36 0.78 -2.76
CA VAL A 51 10.17 0.80 -3.61
C VAL A 51 10.47 0.08 -4.93
N PRO A 52 10.16 -1.23 -5.01
CA PRO A 52 10.41 -2.01 -6.22
C PRO A 52 9.73 -1.40 -7.46
N GLN A 53 10.32 -1.60 -8.64
CA GLN A 53 9.77 -1.10 -9.90
C GLN A 53 8.33 -1.58 -10.16
N ALA A 54 7.99 -2.78 -9.71
CA ALA A 54 6.62 -3.32 -9.80
C ALA A 54 5.62 -2.49 -8.98
N THR A 55 6.03 -1.94 -7.84
CA THR A 55 5.21 -1.05 -7.01
C THR A 55 5.01 0.29 -7.71
N TRP A 56 6.04 0.86 -8.34
CA TRP A 56 5.89 2.06 -9.17
C TRP A 56 4.92 1.87 -10.34
N GLN A 57 4.92 0.70 -10.98
CA GLN A 57 3.94 0.39 -12.03
C GLN A 57 2.52 0.40 -11.48
N LYS A 58 2.27 -0.27 -10.35
CA LYS A 58 0.97 -0.28 -9.68
C LYS A 58 0.51 1.12 -9.26
N ILE A 59 1.43 1.97 -8.77
CA ILE A 59 1.13 3.36 -8.40
C ILE A 59 0.58 4.12 -9.62
N ASN A 60 1.19 3.94 -10.80
CA ASN A 60 0.73 4.60 -12.03
C ASN A 60 -0.61 4.08 -12.56
N GLU A 61 -1.05 2.89 -12.16
CA GLU A 61 -2.28 2.24 -12.61
C GLU A 61 -3.49 2.47 -11.67
N CYS A 62 -3.26 3.08 -10.51
CA CYS A 62 -4.27 3.31 -9.48
C CYS A 62 -4.75 4.78 -9.41
N ASP A 63 -5.95 5.00 -8.86
CA ASP A 63 -6.50 6.34 -8.65
C ASP A 63 -5.97 6.99 -7.36
N ALA A 64 -5.56 6.18 -6.38
CA ALA A 64 -5.07 6.63 -5.07
C ALA A 64 -4.20 5.57 -4.39
N VAL A 65 -3.37 6.01 -3.44
CA VAL A 65 -2.50 5.15 -2.63
C VAL A 65 -2.82 5.32 -1.14
N LEU A 66 -3.03 4.20 -0.44
CA LEU A 66 -3.00 4.12 1.01
C LEU A 66 -1.59 3.68 1.43
N LEU A 67 -0.80 4.60 1.98
CA LEU A 67 0.59 4.36 2.36
C LEU A 67 0.73 4.30 3.88
N GLY A 68 1.12 3.14 4.40
CA GLY A 68 1.58 2.97 5.77
C GLY A 68 2.99 3.53 5.95
N ALA A 69 3.31 3.90 7.19
CA ALA A 69 4.62 4.46 7.53
C ALA A 69 5.75 3.47 7.21
N VAL A 70 6.84 3.99 6.65
CA VAL A 70 8.01 3.21 6.21
C VAL A 70 9.22 3.67 6.99
N THR A 71 10.14 2.77 7.33
CA THR A 71 11.39 3.15 7.98
C THR A 71 12.35 3.72 6.93
N MET A 72 12.99 4.86 7.24
CA MET A 72 14.02 5.50 6.39
C MET A 72 15.43 5.19 6.85
#